data_AF-A0A1G7X9V9-F1
#
_entry.id   AF-A0A1G7X9V9-F1
#
_cell.length_a   1.000
_cell.length_b   1.000
_cell.length_c   1.000
_cell.angle_alpha   90.00
_cell.angle_beta   90.00
_cell.angle_gamma   90.00
#
_symmetry.space_group_name_H-M   'P 1'
#
loop_
_entity.id
_entity.type
_entity.pdbx_description
1 polymer ?
#
loop_
_entity_poly.entity_id
_entity_poly.type
_entity_poly.pdbx_seq_one_letter_code
_entity_poly.pdbx_strand_id
1 'polypeptide(L)'
;MSTPAIQVTINGELIQTSAMRSILEAVIDSGHPLIDDVGCMGQGVCGSCRVLIRRAGEREVSTALACETRVEPGLQISFLDHLPMNRHHTYDTDDWNDTWSILERIDATFPEAKHCRHCGGCDRACPKGLEVQKGVNLAAKGNLAASQVFDECIMCNLCTIACPEHISPNHLGIYIRRMSSSVGFRPADLMQRLRQIDSGVMQIDPNVVLS
;
A
#
# COMPACT_ATOMS: atom_id res chain seq x y z
N MET A 1 -18.25 -13.49 30.52
CA MET A 1 -18.38 -12.10 31.02
C MET A 1 -18.75 -11.25 29.83
N SER A 2 -19.86 -10.51 29.88
CA SER A 2 -20.28 -9.64 28.76
C SER A 2 -19.31 -8.45 28.71
N THR A 3 -18.57 -8.30 27.61
CA THR A 3 -17.68 -7.15 27.41
C THR A 3 -18.51 -5.87 27.38
N PRO A 4 -18.09 -4.77 28.04
CA PRO A 4 -18.85 -3.53 28.03
C PRO A 4 -19.05 -3.05 26.59
N ALA A 5 -20.30 -2.79 26.24
CA ALA A 5 -20.66 -2.19 24.96
C ALA A 5 -20.10 -0.76 24.91
N ILE A 6 -19.44 -0.43 23.82
CA ILE A 6 -18.95 0.91 23.52
C ILE A 6 -19.63 1.45 22.28
N GLN A 7 -19.77 2.76 22.22
CA GLN A 7 -20.37 3.48 21.12
C GLN A 7 -19.30 4.13 20.24
N VAL A 8 -19.41 3.88 18.93
CA VAL A 8 -18.59 4.52 17.89
C VAL A 8 -19.49 5.09 16.80
N THR A 9 -18.98 6.05 16.04
CA THR A 9 -19.67 6.58 14.85
C THR A 9 -18.93 6.10 13.60
N ILE A 10 -19.59 5.35 12.72
CA ILE A 10 -19.01 4.85 11.46
C ILE A 10 -19.84 5.38 10.30
N ASN A 11 -19.21 6.11 9.38
CA ASN A 11 -19.87 6.72 8.21
C ASN A 11 -21.11 7.56 8.58
N GLY A 12 -21.10 8.17 9.79
CA GLY A 12 -22.21 8.97 10.32
C GLY A 12 -23.24 8.21 11.15
N GLU A 13 -23.13 6.88 11.23
CA GLU A 13 -24.07 6.03 11.99
C GLU A 13 -23.50 5.61 13.34
N LEU A 14 -24.37 5.56 14.37
CA LEU A 14 -23.99 5.12 15.70
C LEU A 14 -24.06 3.59 15.81
N ILE A 15 -22.91 2.97 16.06
CA ILE A 15 -22.78 1.52 16.20
C ILE A 15 -22.37 1.17 17.63
N GLN A 16 -23.10 0.21 18.21
CA GLN A 16 -22.77 -0.40 19.50
C GLN A 16 -21.98 -1.68 19.26
N THR A 17 -20.81 -1.79 19.87
CA THR A 17 -19.93 -2.95 19.70
C THR A 17 -19.10 -3.20 20.96
N SER A 18 -18.27 -4.23 20.96
CA SER A 18 -17.36 -4.57 22.05
C SER A 18 -15.99 -3.92 21.82
N ALA A 19 -15.37 -3.40 22.90
CA ALA A 19 -14.01 -2.84 22.85
C ALA A 19 -12.92 -3.83 22.37
N MET A 20 -13.24 -5.12 22.33
CA MET A 20 -12.34 -6.16 21.82
C MET A 20 -12.37 -6.31 20.29
N ARG A 21 -13.31 -5.67 19.61
CA ARG A 21 -13.44 -5.71 18.15
C ARG A 21 -12.51 -4.72 17.47
N SER A 22 -12.12 -5.06 16.26
CA SER A 22 -11.62 -4.10 15.28
C SER A 22 -12.76 -3.25 14.70
N ILE A 23 -12.44 -2.15 14.04
CA ILE A 23 -13.42 -1.33 13.32
C ILE A 23 -14.15 -2.18 12.27
N LEU A 24 -13.42 -3.03 11.52
CA LEU A 24 -14.04 -3.88 10.50
C LEU A 24 -15.02 -4.88 11.11
N GLU A 25 -14.66 -5.52 12.22
CA GLU A 25 -15.58 -6.43 12.91
C GLU A 25 -16.77 -5.71 13.53
N ALA A 26 -16.61 -4.46 13.97
CA ALA A 26 -17.72 -3.65 14.46
C ALA A 26 -18.77 -3.38 13.37
N VAL A 27 -18.33 -3.17 12.12
CA VAL A 27 -19.24 -3.07 10.96
C VAL A 27 -19.96 -4.40 10.75
N ILE A 28 -19.26 -5.53 10.79
CA ILE A 28 -19.87 -6.87 10.66
C ILE A 28 -20.93 -7.10 11.75
N ASP A 29 -20.60 -6.80 13.01
CA ASP A 29 -21.49 -6.97 14.16
C ASP A 29 -22.76 -6.12 14.05
N SER A 30 -22.69 -4.96 13.38
CA SER A 30 -23.83 -4.07 13.17
C SER A 30 -24.85 -4.59 12.15
N GLY A 31 -24.54 -5.69 11.45
CA GLY A 31 -25.40 -6.27 10.42
C GLY A 31 -25.31 -5.59 9.05
N HIS A 32 -24.41 -4.61 8.88
CA HIS A 32 -24.16 -3.98 7.60
C HIS A 32 -23.43 -4.94 6.64
N PRO A 33 -23.88 -5.05 5.38
CA PRO A 33 -23.20 -5.89 4.40
C PRO A 33 -21.87 -5.27 4.00
N LEU A 34 -20.79 -6.05 4.06
CA LEU A 34 -19.48 -5.66 3.54
C LEU A 34 -19.43 -5.88 2.02
N ILE A 35 -19.83 -4.86 1.26
CA ILE A 35 -19.80 -4.89 -0.21
C ILE A 35 -18.56 -4.22 -0.81
N ASP A 36 -17.93 -3.33 -0.04
CA ASP A 36 -16.72 -2.57 -0.35
C ASP A 36 -15.79 -2.48 0.88
N ASP A 37 -14.62 -1.88 0.68
CA ASP A 37 -13.58 -1.66 1.71
C ASP A 37 -13.27 -2.87 2.60
N VAL A 38 -13.26 -4.06 1.99
CA VAL A 38 -12.91 -5.34 2.59
C VAL A 38 -11.93 -6.11 1.71
N GLY A 39 -11.13 -7.00 2.31
CA GLY A 39 -10.15 -7.81 1.59
C GLY A 39 -9.66 -8.97 2.46
N CYS A 40 -8.47 -8.86 3.05
CA CYS A 40 -7.85 -9.91 3.86
C CYS A 40 -8.48 -10.17 5.25
N MET A 41 -9.53 -9.44 5.64
CA MET A 41 -10.33 -9.65 6.85
C MET A 41 -9.56 -9.80 8.19
N GLY A 42 -8.50 -9.03 8.42
CA GLY A 42 -7.82 -9.02 9.74
C GLY A 42 -6.30 -8.91 9.69
N GLN A 43 -5.69 -9.19 8.55
CA GLN A 43 -4.22 -9.34 8.47
C GLN A 43 -3.49 -8.05 8.08
N GLY A 44 -4.21 -7.01 7.69
CA GLY A 44 -3.61 -5.74 7.28
C GLY A 44 -2.70 -5.81 6.04
N VAL A 45 -2.83 -6.84 5.20
CA VAL A 45 -1.91 -7.07 4.06
C VAL A 45 -2.44 -6.59 2.70
N CYS A 46 -3.77 -6.46 2.56
CA CYS A 46 -4.38 -6.09 1.27
C CYS A 46 -4.54 -4.59 1.06
N GLY A 47 -4.56 -3.80 2.13
CA GLY A 47 -4.79 -2.36 2.06
C GLY A 47 -6.22 -1.92 1.66
N SER A 48 -7.22 -2.80 1.63
CA SER A 48 -8.59 -2.46 1.20
C SER A 48 -9.37 -1.64 2.23
N CYS A 49 -9.35 -2.03 3.51
CA CYS A 49 -10.24 -1.49 4.55
C CYS A 49 -9.75 -0.17 5.16
N ARG A 50 -9.51 0.83 4.31
CA ARG A 50 -8.88 2.10 4.69
C ARG A 50 -9.90 3.00 5.34
N VAL A 51 -9.49 3.64 6.43
CA VAL A 51 -10.35 4.54 7.19
C VAL A 51 -9.62 5.81 7.59
N LEU A 52 -10.39 6.90 7.66
CA LEU A 52 -10.05 8.08 8.43
C LEU A 52 -10.65 7.92 9.82
N ILE A 53 -9.86 8.19 10.86
CA ILE A 53 -10.30 8.13 12.25
C ILE A 53 -10.02 9.43 12.97
N ARG A 54 -10.92 9.79 13.88
CA ARG A 54 -10.75 10.89 14.84
C ARG A 54 -11.14 10.38 16.22
N ARG A 55 -10.21 10.41 17.17
CA ARG A 55 -10.46 9.98 18.55
C ARG A 55 -11.22 11.05 19.32
N ALA A 56 -11.88 10.62 20.41
CA ALA A 56 -12.61 11.51 21.27
C ALA A 56 -11.69 12.60 21.87
N GLY A 57 -12.08 13.87 21.70
CA GLY A 57 -11.31 15.02 22.19
C GLY A 57 -10.14 15.44 21.29
N GLU A 58 -9.80 14.67 20.25
CA GLU A 58 -8.76 15.02 19.30
C GLU A 58 -9.30 15.86 18.14
N ARG A 59 -8.51 16.84 17.71
CA ARG A 59 -8.84 17.66 16.53
C ARG A 59 -8.31 17.05 15.24
N GLU A 60 -7.22 16.30 15.32
CA GLU A 60 -6.52 15.74 14.17
C GLU A 60 -7.23 14.49 13.66
N VAL A 61 -7.17 14.30 12.34
CA VAL A 61 -7.66 13.09 11.68
C VAL A 61 -6.44 12.29 11.26
N SER A 62 -6.41 11.02 11.67
CA SER A 62 -5.38 10.08 11.25
C SER A 62 -5.96 9.02 10.33
N THR A 63 -5.11 8.35 9.56
CA THR A 63 -5.50 7.24 8.70
C THR A 63 -5.20 5.91 9.39
N ALA A 64 -6.00 4.88 9.14
CA ALA A 64 -5.73 3.54 9.65
C ALA A 64 -6.30 2.44 8.73
N LEU A 65 -6.04 1.18 9.08
CA LEU A 65 -6.73 0.03 8.53
C LEU A 65 -7.79 -0.44 9.52
N ALA A 66 -9.04 -0.54 9.08
CA ALA A 66 -10.16 -0.92 9.91
C ALA A 66 -9.98 -2.30 10.55
N CYS A 67 -9.34 -3.24 9.86
CA CYS A 67 -9.12 -4.60 10.34
C CYS A 67 -8.00 -4.73 11.39
N GLU A 68 -7.08 -3.76 11.47
CA GLU A 68 -5.99 -3.75 12.46
C GLU A 68 -6.22 -2.75 13.60
N THR A 69 -7.26 -1.92 13.50
CA THR A 69 -7.54 -0.85 14.48
C THR A 69 -8.69 -1.26 15.38
N ARG A 70 -8.48 -1.25 16.69
CA ARG A 70 -9.52 -1.51 17.69
C ARG A 70 -10.48 -0.34 17.80
N VAL A 71 -11.73 -0.63 18.11
CA VAL A 71 -12.72 0.40 18.45
C VAL A 71 -12.44 0.99 19.83
N GLU A 72 -12.58 2.30 19.96
CA GLU A 72 -12.38 3.06 21.19
C GLU A 72 -13.64 3.91 21.48
N PRO A 73 -14.00 4.17 22.75
CA PRO A 73 -15.17 5.00 23.07
C PRO A 73 -15.12 6.38 22.39
N GLY A 74 -16.19 6.75 21.68
CA GLY A 74 -16.29 8.04 21.00
C GLY A 74 -15.44 8.18 19.74
N LEU A 75 -14.87 7.08 19.22
CA LEU A 75 -14.17 7.06 17.96
C LEU A 75 -15.12 7.39 16.80
N GLN A 76 -14.71 8.34 15.96
CA GLN A 76 -15.39 8.67 14.70
C GLN A 76 -14.59 8.09 13.55
N ILE A 77 -15.25 7.35 12.67
CA ILE A 77 -14.66 6.60 11.57
C ILE A 77 -15.38 6.98 10.27
N SER A 78 -14.60 7.19 9.22
CA SER A 78 -15.08 7.27 7.85
C SER A 78 -14.29 6.30 6.99
N PHE A 79 -14.98 5.39 6.31
CA PHE A 79 -14.39 4.62 5.23
C PHE A 79 -14.11 5.51 4.02
N LEU A 80 -13.19 5.06 3.17
CA LEU A 80 -12.76 5.78 1.97
C LEU A 80 -13.35 5.10 0.73
N ASP A 81 -14.67 5.20 0.60
CA ASP A 81 -15.50 4.45 -0.34
C ASP A 81 -15.14 4.74 -1.81
N HIS A 82 -14.68 5.95 -2.14
CA HIS A 82 -14.36 6.37 -3.51
C HIS A 82 -13.02 7.10 -3.60
N LEU A 83 -11.99 6.34 -3.96
CA LEU A 83 -10.74 6.88 -4.47
C LEU A 83 -10.73 6.74 -5.99
N PRO A 84 -10.98 7.81 -6.76
CA PRO A 84 -10.86 7.76 -8.21
C PRO A 84 -9.39 7.56 -8.57
N MET A 85 -8.98 6.30 -8.65
CA MET A 85 -7.66 5.90 -9.07
C MET A 85 -7.65 5.80 -10.59
N ASN A 86 -7.49 6.95 -11.26
CA ASN A 86 -6.99 6.89 -12.63
C ASN A 86 -5.59 6.24 -12.59
N ARG A 87 -5.26 5.39 -13.56
CA ARG A 87 -3.87 4.92 -13.71
C ARG A 87 -2.99 6.17 -13.81
N HIS A 88 -2.20 6.42 -12.78
CA HIS A 88 -1.38 7.64 -12.70
C HIS A 88 -0.39 7.69 -13.85
N HIS A 89 0.34 6.59 -14.07
CA HIS A 89 1.39 6.51 -15.08
C HIS A 89 1.38 5.16 -15.79
N THR A 90 1.66 5.19 -17.09
CA THR A 90 1.90 3.99 -17.92
C THR A 90 3.36 3.98 -18.33
N TYR A 91 4.03 2.85 -18.18
CA TYR A 91 5.44 2.68 -18.50
C TYR A 91 5.71 1.27 -19.01
N ASP A 92 6.71 1.17 -19.88
CA ASP A 92 7.25 -0.09 -20.38
C ASP A 92 8.45 -0.52 -19.50
N THR A 93 8.70 -1.82 -19.43
CA THR A 93 9.79 -2.43 -18.67
C THR A 93 10.88 -3.03 -19.56
N ASP A 94 10.67 -3.13 -20.87
CA ASP A 94 11.54 -3.86 -21.80
C ASP A 94 12.98 -3.33 -21.83
N ASP A 95 13.16 -2.03 -21.58
CA ASP A 95 14.45 -1.34 -21.69
C ASP A 95 15.08 -0.96 -20.34
N TRP A 96 14.58 -1.52 -19.23
CA TRP A 96 15.12 -1.28 -17.88
C TRP A 96 16.49 -1.93 -17.61
N ASN A 97 17.07 -2.61 -18.60
CA ASN A 97 18.38 -3.24 -18.48
C ASN A 97 19.54 -2.22 -18.42
N ASP A 98 19.31 -0.97 -18.84
CA ASP A 98 20.30 0.10 -18.80
C ASP A 98 20.21 0.89 -17.48
N THR A 99 21.27 0.79 -16.67
CA THR A 99 21.35 1.48 -15.38
C THR A 99 21.71 2.96 -15.50
N TRP A 100 22.30 3.40 -16.61
CA TRP A 100 22.73 4.79 -16.79
C TRP A 100 21.54 5.75 -16.95
N SER A 101 20.41 5.26 -17.48
CA SER A 101 19.19 6.04 -17.73
C SER A 101 18.16 5.98 -16.60
N ILE A 102 18.46 5.37 -15.44
CA ILE A 102 17.49 5.20 -14.32
C ILE A 102 16.86 6.52 -13.90
N LEU A 103 17.67 7.57 -13.67
CA LEU A 103 17.15 8.85 -13.22
C LEU A 103 16.25 9.50 -14.28
N GLU A 104 16.67 9.50 -15.54
CA GLU A 104 15.89 10.04 -16.65
C GLU A 104 14.53 9.34 -16.80
N ARG A 105 14.50 8.01 -16.58
CA ARG A 105 13.26 7.21 -16.62
C ARG A 105 12.31 7.54 -15.49
N ILE A 106 12.84 7.70 -14.28
CA ILE A 106 12.06 8.12 -13.11
C ILE A 106 11.50 9.52 -13.35
N ASP A 107 12.30 10.46 -13.85
CA ASP A 107 11.85 11.82 -14.14
C ASP A 107 10.82 11.87 -15.28
N ALA A 108 10.92 10.98 -16.27
CA ALA A 108 9.95 10.88 -17.35
C ALA A 108 8.63 10.26 -16.88
N THR A 109 8.67 9.29 -15.96
CA THR A 109 7.48 8.57 -15.48
C THR A 109 6.81 9.25 -14.29
N PHE A 110 7.59 9.82 -13.36
CA PHE A 110 7.14 10.49 -12.15
C PHE A 110 7.80 11.88 -12.03
N PRO A 111 7.57 12.79 -12.99
CA PRO A 111 8.18 14.13 -12.98
C PRO A 111 7.88 14.92 -11.71
N GLU A 112 6.78 14.62 -11.02
CA GLU A 112 6.34 15.24 -9.78
C GLU A 112 7.16 14.80 -8.55
N ALA A 113 7.88 13.68 -8.60
CA ALA A 113 8.65 13.17 -7.45
C ALA A 113 9.68 14.18 -6.94
N LYS A 114 10.30 14.95 -7.85
CA LYS A 114 11.25 16.01 -7.53
C LYS A 114 10.63 17.23 -6.82
N HIS A 115 9.31 17.36 -6.84
CA HIS A 115 8.58 18.43 -6.16
C HIS A 115 8.28 18.12 -4.69
N CYS A 116 8.71 16.96 -4.17
CA CYS A 116 8.55 16.60 -2.77
C CYS A 116 9.02 17.72 -1.82
N ARG A 117 8.07 18.36 -1.14
CA ARG A 117 8.31 19.46 -0.18
C ARG A 117 8.68 19.02 1.24
N HIS A 118 8.94 17.73 1.43
CA HIS A 118 9.35 17.15 2.72
C HIS A 118 8.40 17.44 3.91
N CYS A 119 7.08 17.32 3.71
CA CYS A 119 6.08 17.64 4.75
C CYS A 119 5.76 16.50 5.74
N GLY A 120 6.25 15.28 5.50
CA GLY A 120 6.00 14.08 6.30
C GLY A 120 4.55 13.58 6.28
N GLY A 121 3.68 14.12 5.43
CA GLY A 121 2.27 13.73 5.36
C GLY A 121 2.08 12.26 4.97
N CYS A 122 2.87 11.77 4.01
CA CYS A 122 2.85 10.38 3.58
C CYS A 122 3.34 9.39 4.65
N ASP A 123 4.30 9.79 5.48
CA ASP A 123 4.80 8.98 6.58
C ASP A 123 3.73 8.81 7.65
N ARG A 124 3.10 9.93 8.07
CA ARG A 124 1.98 9.92 9.04
C ARG A 124 0.77 9.14 8.53
N ALA A 125 0.55 9.13 7.21
CA ALA A 125 -0.55 8.41 6.59
C ALA A 125 -0.27 6.91 6.38
N CYS A 126 0.97 6.45 6.54
CA CYS A 126 1.31 5.05 6.28
C CYS A 126 0.93 4.16 7.47
N PRO A 127 -0.06 3.24 7.34
CA PRO A 127 -0.44 2.37 8.46
C PRO A 127 0.63 1.31 8.80
N LYS A 128 1.63 1.14 7.92
CA LYS A 128 2.78 0.26 8.14
C LYS A 128 4.02 1.00 8.64
N GLY A 129 3.93 2.32 8.86
CA GLY A 129 5.01 3.11 9.45
C GLY A 129 6.26 3.26 8.56
N LEU A 130 6.10 3.14 7.23
CA LEU A 130 7.20 3.30 6.30
C LEU A 130 7.73 4.74 6.30
N GLU A 131 9.04 4.91 6.10
CA GLU A 131 9.68 6.21 5.83
C GLU A 131 9.41 6.66 4.37
N VAL A 132 8.14 6.73 3.97
CA VAL A 132 7.68 7.02 2.60
C VAL A 132 8.36 8.25 1.99
N GLN A 133 8.48 9.35 2.74
CA GLN A 133 9.14 10.57 2.28
C GLN A 133 10.61 10.31 1.90
N LYS A 134 11.34 9.54 2.70
CA LYS A 134 12.73 9.15 2.40
C LYS A 134 12.77 8.29 1.14
N GLY A 135 11.84 7.36 0.96
CA GLY A 135 11.69 6.57 -0.25
C GLY A 135 11.49 7.45 -1.49
N VAL A 136 10.59 8.43 -1.43
CA VAL A 136 10.37 9.42 -2.51
C VAL A 136 11.65 10.20 -2.81
N ASN A 137 12.34 10.70 -1.78
CA ASN A 137 13.57 11.48 -1.95
C ASN A 137 14.72 10.68 -2.57
N LEU A 138 14.83 9.39 -2.23
CA LEU A 138 15.80 8.49 -2.83
C LEU A 138 15.46 8.24 -4.30
N ALA A 139 14.19 7.95 -4.61
CA ALA A 139 13.71 7.72 -5.95
C ALA A 139 13.91 8.96 -6.85
N ALA A 140 13.58 10.16 -6.37
CA ALA A 140 13.79 11.42 -7.10
C ALA A 140 15.27 11.74 -7.39
N LYS A 141 16.21 11.02 -6.77
CA LYS A 141 17.66 11.10 -7.03
C LYS A 141 18.17 9.91 -7.85
N GLY A 142 17.29 9.07 -8.39
CA GLY A 142 17.65 7.86 -9.11
C GLY A 142 18.21 6.75 -8.22
N ASN A 143 18.05 6.84 -6.90
CA ASN A 143 18.60 5.86 -5.97
C ASN A 143 17.63 4.70 -5.74
N LEU A 144 17.95 3.54 -6.31
CA LEU A 144 17.16 2.31 -6.21
C LEU A 144 17.05 1.73 -4.80
N ALA A 145 17.83 2.21 -3.81
CA ALA A 145 17.63 1.86 -2.40
C ALA A 145 16.24 2.27 -1.88
N ALA A 146 15.54 3.18 -2.58
CA ALA A 146 14.11 3.44 -2.35
C ALA A 146 13.26 2.16 -2.39
N SER A 147 13.64 1.14 -3.18
CA SER A 147 12.93 -0.14 -3.24
C SER A 147 12.76 -0.80 -1.88
N GLN A 148 13.78 -0.73 -1.02
CA GLN A 148 13.77 -1.30 0.34
C GLN A 148 12.81 -0.55 1.26
N VAL A 149 12.71 0.78 1.13
CA VAL A 149 11.76 1.59 1.90
C VAL A 149 10.31 1.19 1.62
N PHE A 150 10.03 0.75 0.39
CA PHE A 150 8.68 0.39 -0.06
C PHE A 150 8.40 -1.12 -0.03
N ASP A 151 9.28 -1.95 0.54
CA ASP A 151 9.16 -3.40 0.40
C ASP A 151 7.89 -3.96 1.05
N GLU A 152 7.54 -3.45 2.23
CA GLU A 152 6.32 -3.79 2.98
C GLU A 152 5.10 -2.95 2.55
N CYS A 153 5.20 -2.20 1.45
CA CYS A 153 4.08 -1.39 0.96
C CYS A 153 2.93 -2.29 0.48
N ILE A 154 1.80 -2.20 1.17
CA ILE A 154 0.55 -2.94 0.88
C ILE A 154 -0.36 -2.24 -0.14
N MET A 155 0.13 -1.20 -0.83
CA MET A 155 -0.64 -0.45 -1.83
C MET A 155 -1.99 0.11 -1.35
N CYS A 156 -2.08 0.53 -0.08
CA CYS A 156 -3.31 1.10 0.48
C CYS A 156 -3.65 2.53 -0.01
N ASN A 157 -2.78 3.20 -0.77
CA ASN A 157 -3.01 4.56 -1.31
C ASN A 157 -3.21 5.69 -0.27
N LEU A 158 -3.10 5.45 1.04
CA LEU A 158 -3.24 6.51 2.04
C LEU A 158 -2.18 7.61 1.89
N CYS A 159 -0.95 7.23 1.55
CA CYS A 159 0.13 8.18 1.25
C CYS A 159 -0.13 9.01 -0.03
N THR A 160 -0.90 8.50 -0.99
CA THR A 160 -1.32 9.24 -2.20
C THR A 160 -2.24 10.39 -1.83
N ILE A 161 -3.23 10.12 -0.99
CA ILE A 161 -4.22 11.11 -0.54
C ILE A 161 -3.56 12.18 0.32
N ALA A 162 -2.58 11.77 1.14
CA ALA A 162 -1.86 12.67 2.03
C ALA A 162 -0.81 13.54 1.32
N CYS A 163 -0.48 13.25 0.06
CA CYS A 163 0.58 13.96 -0.66
C CYS A 163 0.03 15.23 -1.34
N PRO A 164 0.43 16.44 -0.89
CA PRO A 164 -0.03 17.69 -1.50
C PRO A 164 0.60 17.95 -2.88
N GLU A 165 1.68 17.25 -3.21
CA GLU A 165 2.40 17.37 -4.48
C GLU A 165 1.91 16.36 -5.53
N HIS A 166 0.86 15.59 -5.20
CA HIS A 166 0.24 14.61 -6.10
C HIS A 166 1.20 13.52 -6.64
N ILE A 167 2.22 13.13 -5.85
CA ILE A 167 3.27 12.16 -6.25
C ILE A 167 2.78 10.71 -6.35
N SER A 168 1.71 10.36 -5.64
CA SER A 168 1.32 8.96 -5.44
C SER A 168 2.48 8.06 -4.96
N PRO A 169 3.05 8.30 -3.76
CA PRO A 169 4.31 7.70 -3.32
C PRO A 169 4.38 6.16 -3.37
N ASN A 170 3.29 5.45 -3.11
CA ASN A 170 3.25 3.99 -3.22
C ASN A 170 3.37 3.51 -4.68
N HIS A 171 2.85 4.27 -5.65
CA HIS A 171 2.99 3.98 -7.08
C HIS A 171 4.43 4.23 -7.56
N LEU A 172 5.07 5.29 -7.08
CA LEU A 172 6.51 5.48 -7.27
C LEU A 172 7.30 4.33 -6.63
N GLY A 173 6.92 3.92 -5.41
CA GLY A 173 7.56 2.82 -4.70
C GLY A 173 7.51 1.49 -5.47
N ILE A 174 6.33 1.08 -5.98
CA ILE A 174 6.22 -0.14 -6.78
C ILE A 174 6.97 -0.03 -8.11
N TYR A 175 6.99 1.15 -8.74
CA TYR A 175 7.81 1.41 -9.93
C TYR A 175 9.29 1.13 -9.65
N ILE A 176 9.83 1.72 -8.58
CA ILE A 176 11.23 1.53 -8.19
C ILE A 176 11.53 0.08 -7.79
N ARG A 177 10.62 -0.59 -7.07
CA ARG A 177 10.79 -2.01 -6.73
C ARG A 177 10.88 -2.89 -7.98
N ARG A 178 10.00 -2.68 -8.96
CA ARG A 178 10.03 -3.41 -10.23
C ARG A 178 11.34 -3.12 -10.98
N MET A 179 11.75 -1.85 -11.05
CA MET A 179 12.99 -1.44 -11.73
C MET A 179 14.23 -2.06 -11.06
N SER A 180 14.31 -1.99 -9.74
CA SER A 180 15.40 -2.57 -8.96
C SER A 180 15.50 -4.09 -9.16
N SER A 181 14.37 -4.79 -9.20
CA SER A 181 14.35 -6.23 -9.47
C SER A 181 14.76 -6.56 -10.90
N SER A 182 14.35 -5.76 -11.88
CA SER A 182 14.73 -5.95 -13.29
C SER A 182 16.24 -5.85 -13.50
N VAL A 183 16.85 -4.82 -12.91
CA VAL A 183 18.29 -4.53 -13.02
C VAL A 183 19.15 -5.50 -12.21
N GLY A 184 18.80 -5.72 -10.94
CA GLY A 184 19.74 -6.29 -9.97
C GLY A 184 19.42 -7.70 -9.48
N PHE A 185 18.19 -8.18 -9.65
CA PHE A 185 17.78 -9.46 -9.06
C PHE A 185 18.02 -10.61 -10.04
N ARG A 186 19.18 -11.26 -9.89
CA ARG A 186 19.59 -12.47 -10.65
C ARG A 186 20.02 -13.58 -9.68
N PRO A 187 19.08 -14.18 -8.93
CA PRO A 187 19.43 -15.19 -7.94
C PRO A 187 19.97 -16.45 -8.63
N ALA A 188 20.93 -17.11 -8.00
CA ALA A 188 21.74 -18.16 -8.64
C ALA A 188 20.91 -19.39 -9.05
N ASP A 189 19.87 -19.70 -8.27
CA ASP A 189 18.89 -20.75 -8.54
C ASP A 189 18.04 -20.43 -9.78
N LEU A 190 17.59 -19.18 -9.96
CA LEU A 190 16.94 -18.74 -11.20
C LEU A 190 17.88 -18.89 -12.39
N MET A 191 19.13 -18.41 -12.28
CA MET A 191 20.12 -18.53 -13.36
C MET A 191 20.49 -19.99 -13.67
N GLN A 192 20.44 -20.87 -12.68
CA GLN A 192 20.63 -22.31 -12.88
C GLN A 192 19.43 -22.92 -13.60
N ARG A 193 18.20 -22.62 -13.18
CA ARG A 193 16.96 -23.11 -13.82
C ARG A 193 16.87 -22.66 -15.27
N LEU A 194 17.13 -21.38 -15.55
CA LEU A 194 17.19 -20.85 -16.92
C LEU A 194 18.19 -21.61 -17.79
N ARG A 195 19.41 -21.86 -17.28
CA ARG A 195 20.41 -22.69 -18.00
C ARG A 195 19.93 -24.12 -18.22
N GLN A 196 19.26 -24.74 -17.25
CA GLN A 196 18.72 -26.10 -17.40
C GLN A 196 17.62 -26.16 -18.47
N ILE A 197 16.79 -25.12 -18.57
CA ILE A 197 15.78 -24.96 -19.62
C ILE A 197 16.47 -24.82 -20.98
N ASP A 198 17.41 -23.87 -21.11
CA ASP A 198 18.14 -23.60 -22.36
C ASP A 198 18.95 -24.81 -22.83
N SER A 199 19.52 -25.59 -21.91
CA SER A 199 20.29 -26.80 -22.24
C SER A 199 19.42 -28.05 -22.42
N GLY A 200 18.09 -27.95 -22.30
CA GLY A 200 17.16 -29.07 -22.41
C GLY A 200 17.19 -30.08 -21.26
N VAL A 201 17.94 -29.82 -20.19
CA VAL A 201 18.00 -30.66 -18.97
C VAL A 201 16.68 -30.60 -18.20
N MET A 202 16.03 -29.43 -18.22
CA MET A 202 14.69 -29.22 -17.69
C MET A 202 13.73 -28.96 -18.85
N GLN A 203 12.81 -29.90 -19.08
CA GLN A 203 11.74 -29.73 -20.06
C GLN A 203 10.60 -28.96 -19.41
N ILE A 204 10.13 -27.90 -20.08
CA ILE A 204 8.92 -27.18 -19.69
C ILE A 204 7.77 -27.78 -20.49
N ASP A 205 6.78 -28.35 -19.82
CA ASP A 205 5.52 -28.75 -20.44
C ASP A 205 4.51 -27.59 -20.30
N PRO A 206 4.26 -26.80 -21.37
CA PRO A 206 3.27 -25.73 -21.31
C PRO A 206 1.82 -26.25 -21.23
N ASN A 207 1.60 -27.55 -21.45
CA ASN A 207 0.30 -28.20 -21.46
C ASN A 207 0.08 -29.11 -20.25
N VAL A 208 0.87 -28.92 -19.18
CA VAL A 208 0.74 -29.76 -17.98
C VAL A 208 -0.69 -29.64 -17.43
N VAL A 209 -1.40 -30.76 -17.36
CA VAL A 209 -2.70 -30.82 -16.70
C VAL A 209 -2.43 -30.97 -15.22
N LEU A 210 -2.64 -29.89 -14.47
CA LEU A 210 -2.56 -29.92 -13.00
C LEU A 210 -3.73 -30.76 -12.49
N SER A 211 -3.44 -32.00 -12.07
CA SER A 211 -4.38 -32.91 -11.41
C SER A 211 -4.67 -32.50 -9.97
#